data_AF-A0A0M9E009-F1
#
_entry.id   AF-A0A0M9E009-F1
#
_cell.length_a   1.000
_cell.length_b   1.000
_cell.length_c   1.000
_cell.angle_alpha   90.00
_cell.angle_beta   90.00
_cell.angle_gamma   90.00
#
_symmetry.space_group_name_H-M   'P 1'
#
loop_
_entity.id
_entity.type
_entity.pdbx_description
1 polymer ?
#
loop_
_entity_poly.entity_id
_entity_poly.type
_entity_poly.pdbx_seq_one_letter_code
_entity_poly.pdbx_strand_id
1 'polypeptide(L)'
;ESEYFVISANLPNSVSQDMVGEIGIQAKSRSKELLIEQNTDAVSVDLGVMFRITKSNLPICVQLIEPGDTITYRIEISNLGYKNPNERKIRVMTKTGIQEYQGILIEDTIPVNTLFNQSQTLNFSPIYAIPIVMLANNVDVFWTGWDAWDGVDTVVKIGLIIPLENIDQGSSGHLSFSV
;
A
#
# COMPACT_ATOMS: atom_id res chain seq x y z
N GLU A 1 48.74 -1.53 14.56
CA GLU A 1 47.98 -0.39 14.03
C GLU A 1 46.74 -0.93 13.33
N SER A 2 45.60 -0.27 13.48
CA SER A 2 44.38 -0.61 12.75
C SER A 2 44.30 0.31 11.54
N GLU A 3 44.24 -0.25 10.34
CA GLU A 3 43.96 0.51 9.12
C GLU A 3 42.47 0.41 8.80
N TYR A 4 41.84 1.56 8.54
CA TYR A 4 40.43 1.65 8.15
C TYR A 4 40.35 1.83 6.64
N PHE A 5 39.67 0.91 5.95
CA PHE A 5 39.37 1.01 4.54
C PHE A 5 37.91 1.43 4.35
N VAL A 6 37.68 2.50 3.60
CA VAL A 6 36.33 2.87 3.12
C VAL A 6 36.21 2.36 1.69
N ILE A 7 35.32 1.40 1.48
CA ILE A 7 35.05 0.83 0.16
C ILE A 7 33.72 1.40 -0.31
N SER A 8 33.74 2.14 -1.42
CA SER A 8 32.56 2.64 -2.12
C SER A 8 32.43 1.93 -3.47
N ALA A 9 31.27 1.33 -3.74
CA ALA A 9 30.97 0.70 -5.02
C ALA A 9 29.87 1.49 -5.75
N ASN A 10 29.99 1.58 -7.07
CA ASN A 10 28.89 2.06 -7.91
C ASN A 10 27.93 0.90 -8.15
N LEU A 11 26.66 1.09 -7.80
CA LEU A 11 25.61 0.14 -8.15
C LEU A 11 25.35 0.22 -9.67
N PRO A 12 25.03 -0.91 -10.33
CA PRO A 12 24.65 -0.88 -11.74
C PRO A 12 23.41 -0.01 -11.95
N ASN A 13 23.27 0.56 -13.15
CA ASN A 13 22.16 1.45 -13.52
C ASN A 13 20.78 0.78 -13.45
N SER A 14 20.75 -0.54 -13.31
CA SER A 14 19.55 -1.35 -13.08
C SER A 14 19.88 -2.47 -12.10
N VAL A 15 19.01 -2.66 -11.10
CA VAL A 15 19.08 -3.76 -10.14
C VAL A 15 17.77 -4.54 -10.16
N SER A 16 17.86 -5.85 -9.93
CA SER A 16 16.71 -6.75 -9.82
C SER A 16 16.48 -7.15 -8.38
N GLN A 17 15.25 -7.51 -7.99
CA GLN A 17 15.00 -8.22 -6.73
C GLN A 17 15.90 -9.46 -6.66
N ASP A 18 16.46 -9.71 -5.47
CA ASP A 18 17.36 -10.84 -5.17
C ASP A 18 18.69 -10.83 -5.96
N MET A 19 19.00 -9.73 -6.65
CA MET A 19 20.34 -9.53 -7.20
C MET A 19 21.35 -9.51 -6.05
N VAL A 20 22.39 -10.34 -6.16
CA VAL A 20 23.49 -10.38 -5.20
C VAL A 20 24.72 -9.75 -5.83
N GLY A 21 25.30 -8.78 -5.14
CA GLY A 21 26.62 -8.23 -5.44
C GLY A 21 27.66 -8.78 -4.47
N GLU A 22 28.80 -9.23 -4.98
CA GLU A 22 29.94 -9.67 -4.17
C GLU A 22 30.98 -8.54 -4.05
N ILE A 23 31.43 -8.28 -2.84
CA ILE A 23 32.52 -7.35 -2.52
C ILE A 23 33.73 -8.18 -2.11
N GLY A 24 34.74 -8.27 -2.99
CA GLY A 24 35.99 -8.95 -2.71
C GLY A 24 37.09 -7.98 -2.29
N ILE A 25 37.70 -8.20 -1.13
CA ILE A 25 38.91 -7.50 -0.68
C ILE A 25 40.07 -8.49 -0.78
N GLN A 26 41.13 -8.11 -1.51
CA GLN A 26 42.37 -8.88 -1.57
C GLN A 26 43.53 -8.04 -1.01
N ALA A 27 44.25 -8.59 -0.05
CA ALA A 27 45.49 -8.03 0.47
C ALA A 27 46.68 -8.90 0.04
N LYS A 28 47.74 -8.27 -0.49
CA LYS A 28 48.99 -8.94 -0.86
C LYS A 28 50.15 -8.37 -0.06
N SER A 29 50.94 -9.22 0.57
CA SER A 29 52.12 -8.79 1.33
C SER A 29 53.21 -8.23 0.39
N ARG A 30 53.75 -7.05 0.73
CA ARG A 30 54.86 -6.43 -0.01
C ARG A 30 56.18 -7.19 0.14
N SER A 31 56.40 -7.83 1.28
CA SER A 31 57.65 -8.54 1.60
C SER A 31 57.61 -10.04 1.27
N LYS A 32 56.42 -10.60 1.05
CA LYS A 32 56.20 -12.03 0.78
C LYS A 32 55.19 -12.16 -0.35
N GLU A 33 55.68 -12.19 -1.59
CA GLU A 33 54.82 -12.11 -2.78
C GLU A 33 53.81 -13.26 -2.93
N LEU A 34 54.02 -14.38 -2.22
CA LEU A 34 53.10 -15.52 -2.19
C LEU A 34 52.02 -15.42 -1.10
N LEU A 35 52.12 -14.46 -0.17
CA LEU A 35 51.14 -14.28 0.89
C LEU A 35 50.03 -13.34 0.43
N ILE A 36 48.89 -13.94 0.15
CA ILE A 36 47.65 -13.27 -0.28
C ILE A 36 46.56 -13.67 0.71
N GLU A 37 45.80 -12.69 1.18
CA GLU A 37 44.58 -12.90 1.97
C GLU A 37 43.39 -12.32 1.21
N GLN A 38 42.27 -13.03 1.22
CA GLN A 38 41.04 -12.61 0.58
C GLN A 38 39.89 -12.70 1.57
N ASN A 39 39.03 -11.71 1.55
CA ASN A 39 37.74 -11.76 2.23
C ASN A 39 36.65 -11.28 1.26
N THR A 40 35.50 -11.93 1.31
CA THR A 40 34.35 -11.63 0.46
C THR A 40 33.14 -11.33 1.33
N ASP A 41 32.43 -10.25 1.02
CA ASP A 41 31.12 -9.95 1.57
C ASP A 41 30.07 -9.97 0.46
N ALA A 42 28.82 -10.23 0.79
CA ALA A 42 27.72 -10.29 -0.15
C ALA A 42 26.62 -9.32 0.25
N VAL A 43 26.16 -8.52 -0.71
CA VAL A 43 25.03 -7.60 -0.53
C VAL A 43 23.91 -8.06 -1.45
N SER A 44 22.71 -8.28 -0.89
CA SER A 44 21.51 -8.59 -1.66
C SER A 44 20.61 -7.37 -1.82
N VAL A 45 20.05 -7.19 -3.01
CA VAL A 45 19.03 -6.18 -3.29
C VAL A 45 17.67 -6.67 -2.82
N ASP A 46 17.07 -5.95 -1.88
CA ASP A 46 15.68 -6.15 -1.45
C ASP A 46 14.83 -4.93 -1.82
N LEU A 47 13.99 -5.07 -2.86
CA LEU A 47 13.07 -4.03 -3.32
C LEU A 47 11.76 -4.03 -2.51
N GLY A 48 11.57 -5.00 -1.61
CA GLY A 48 10.56 -4.98 -0.57
C GLY A 48 9.11 -4.85 -1.04
N VAL A 49 8.26 -4.40 -0.12
CA VAL A 49 6.85 -4.08 -0.36
C VAL A 49 6.76 -2.58 -0.64
N MET A 50 6.20 -2.20 -1.78
CA MET A 50 6.07 -0.79 -2.16
C MET A 50 4.75 -0.54 -2.88
N PHE A 51 3.96 0.40 -2.36
CA PHE A 51 2.74 0.88 -3.00
C PHE A 51 2.86 2.35 -3.34
N ARG A 52 2.40 2.72 -4.53
CA ARG A 52 2.08 4.11 -4.86
C ARG A 52 0.60 4.31 -4.64
N ILE A 53 0.24 5.28 -3.80
CA ILE A 53 -1.14 5.68 -3.55
C ILE A 53 -1.30 7.13 -3.98
N THR A 54 -2.28 7.39 -4.84
CA THR A 54 -2.64 8.74 -5.28
C THR A 54 -4.09 9.01 -4.89
N LYS A 55 -4.34 10.12 -4.19
CA LYS A 55 -5.68 10.60 -3.91
C LYS A 55 -5.92 11.89 -4.70
N SER A 56 -7.03 11.93 -5.41
CA SER A 56 -7.49 13.09 -6.18
C SER A 56 -8.94 13.39 -5.85
N ASN A 57 -9.38 14.61 -6.17
CA ASN A 57 -10.73 15.06 -5.93
C ASN A 57 -11.25 15.93 -7.07
N LEU A 58 -12.56 15.91 -7.26
CA LEU A 58 -13.32 16.79 -8.14
C LEU A 58 -14.53 17.32 -7.36
N PRO A 59 -14.73 18.65 -7.25
CA PRO A 59 -13.92 19.75 -7.78
C PRO A 59 -12.50 19.77 -7.18
N ILE A 60 -11.52 20.30 -7.93
CA ILE A 60 -10.12 20.43 -7.45
C ILE A 60 -10.02 21.57 -6.41
N CYS A 61 -9.06 21.49 -5.49
CA CYS A 61 -8.98 22.39 -4.33
C CYS A 61 -8.88 23.91 -4.63
N VAL A 62 -8.60 24.30 -5.88
CA VAL A 62 -8.56 25.71 -6.30
C VAL A 62 -9.93 26.25 -6.72
N GLN A 63 -10.95 25.40 -6.77
CA GLN A 63 -12.33 25.77 -7.07
C GLN A 63 -13.07 26.05 -5.76
N LEU A 64 -13.91 27.08 -5.77
CA LEU A 64 -14.82 27.36 -4.66
C LEU A 64 -15.83 26.21 -4.53
N ILE A 65 -16.08 25.76 -3.30
CA ILE A 65 -17.05 24.73 -2.97
C ILE A 65 -18.09 25.37 -2.05
N GLU A 66 -19.36 25.24 -2.39
CA GLU A 66 -20.48 25.74 -1.60
C GLU A 66 -21.15 24.60 -0.81
N PRO A 67 -21.83 24.91 0.32
CA PRO A 67 -22.60 23.92 1.04
C PRO A 67 -23.65 23.25 0.14
N GLY A 68 -23.58 21.92 0.05
CA GLY A 68 -24.46 21.11 -0.80
C GLY A 68 -23.81 20.63 -2.10
N ASP A 69 -22.63 21.15 -2.46
CA ASP A 69 -21.85 20.63 -3.57
C ASP A 69 -21.34 19.22 -3.28
N THR A 70 -21.33 18.37 -4.31
CA THR A 70 -20.78 17.03 -4.23
C THR A 70 -19.29 17.04 -4.52
N ILE A 71 -18.49 16.41 -3.66
CA ILE A 71 -17.05 16.21 -3.89
C ILE A 71 -16.81 14.73 -4.16
N THR A 72 -16.29 14.41 -5.33
CA THR A 72 -15.91 13.06 -5.71
C THR A 72 -14.42 12.86 -5.50
N TYR A 73 -14.05 11.90 -4.68
CA TYR A 73 -12.70 11.45 -4.43
C TYR A 73 -12.38 10.21 -5.26
N ARG A 74 -11.12 10.09 -5.66
CA ARG A 74 -10.58 8.89 -6.29
C ARG A 74 -9.23 8.56 -5.67
N ILE A 75 -9.13 7.36 -5.13
CA ILE A 75 -7.91 6.76 -4.60
C ILE A 75 -7.45 5.72 -5.61
N GLU A 76 -6.21 5.84 -6.07
CA GLU A 76 -5.57 4.88 -6.96
C GLU A 76 -4.39 4.25 -6.24
N ILE A 77 -4.26 2.93 -6.37
CA ILE A 77 -3.16 2.16 -5.81
C ILE A 77 -2.43 1.43 -6.93
N SER A 78 -1.10 1.36 -6.83
CA SER A 78 -0.26 0.54 -7.69
C SER A 78 0.80 -0.17 -6.86
N ASN A 79 0.90 -1.49 -7.00
CA ASN A 79 1.96 -2.29 -6.40
C ASN A 79 3.23 -2.16 -7.24
N LEU A 80 4.21 -1.43 -6.71
CA LEU A 80 5.54 -1.28 -7.30
C LEU A 80 6.57 -2.24 -6.65
N GLY A 81 6.17 -2.88 -5.55
CA GLY A 81 7.02 -3.80 -4.80
C GLY A 81 7.21 -5.13 -5.50
N TYR A 82 8.23 -5.85 -5.05
CA TYR A 82 8.55 -7.20 -5.50
C TYR A 82 8.20 -8.25 -4.44
N LYS A 83 7.80 -7.82 -3.24
CA LYS A 83 7.27 -8.68 -2.17
C LYS A 83 5.80 -8.34 -1.90
N ASN A 84 5.03 -9.36 -1.54
CA ASN A 84 3.66 -9.17 -1.06
C ASN A 84 3.66 -8.50 0.32
N PRO A 85 2.72 -7.57 0.59
CA PRO A 85 2.56 -7.01 1.93
C PRO A 85 2.14 -8.09 2.93
N ASN A 86 2.34 -7.82 4.21
CA ASN A 86 1.78 -8.66 5.27
C ASN A 86 0.25 -8.55 5.27
N GLU A 87 -0.43 -9.69 5.38
CA GLU A 87 -1.88 -9.75 5.47
C GLU A 87 -2.42 -9.10 6.74
N ARG A 88 -3.49 -8.33 6.59
CA ARG A 88 -4.32 -7.88 7.71
C ARG A 88 -5.58 -8.73 7.79
N LYS A 89 -5.92 -9.16 9.00
CA LYS A 89 -7.23 -9.73 9.32
C LYS A 89 -8.23 -8.61 9.56
N ILE A 90 -9.31 -8.57 8.78
CA ILE A 90 -10.28 -7.48 8.75
C ILE A 90 -11.66 -8.06 9.04
N ARG A 91 -12.28 -7.63 10.14
CA ARG A 91 -13.63 -8.05 10.51
C ARG A 91 -14.64 -7.18 9.78
N VAL A 92 -15.54 -7.82 9.03
CA VAL A 92 -16.57 -7.17 8.23
C VAL A 92 -17.94 -7.75 8.57
N MET A 93 -18.88 -6.91 8.98
CA MET A 93 -20.30 -7.23 9.06
C MET A 93 -20.87 -7.30 7.65
N THR A 94 -21.31 -8.48 7.25
CA THR A 94 -22.02 -8.73 5.99
C THR A 94 -23.49 -9.00 6.28
N LYS A 95 -24.32 -9.20 5.24
CA LYS A 95 -25.74 -9.57 5.41
C LYS A 95 -25.94 -10.87 6.19
N THR A 96 -24.93 -11.73 6.26
CA THR A 96 -25.00 -13.04 6.95
C THR A 96 -24.31 -13.03 8.32
N GLY A 97 -23.80 -11.88 8.77
CA GLY A 97 -23.11 -11.71 10.05
C GLY A 97 -21.65 -11.28 9.88
N ILE A 98 -20.88 -11.33 10.98
CA ILE A 98 -19.48 -10.92 10.97
C ILE A 98 -18.61 -12.01 10.33
N GLN A 99 -17.86 -11.63 9.31
CA GLN A 99 -16.85 -12.45 8.63
C GLN A 99 -15.45 -11.85 8.80
N GLU A 100 -14.41 -12.66 8.66
CA GLU A 100 -13.01 -12.23 8.67
C GLU A 100 -12.45 -12.36 7.25
N TYR A 101 -11.96 -11.26 6.70
CA TYR A 101 -11.28 -11.20 5.41
C TYR A 101 -9.77 -11.00 5.64
N GLN A 102 -8.98 -11.52 4.70
CA GLN A 102 -7.52 -11.40 4.70
C GLN A 102 -7.09 -10.69 3.42
N GLY A 103 -6.16 -9.74 3.55
CA GLY A 103 -5.66 -8.95 2.43
C GLY A 103 -5.07 -7.61 2.88
N ILE A 104 -5.02 -6.65 1.95
CA ILE A 104 -4.73 -5.26 2.27
C ILE A 104 -6.02 -4.46 2.43
N LEU A 105 -5.95 -3.42 3.25
CA LEU A 105 -7.02 -2.45 3.43
C LEU A 105 -6.53 -1.10 2.95
N ILE A 106 -7.23 -0.54 1.97
CA ILE A 106 -7.13 0.88 1.60
C ILE A 106 -8.28 1.56 2.31
N GLU A 107 -8.00 2.56 3.15
CA GLU A 107 -9.04 3.31 3.85
C GLU A 107 -8.81 4.81 3.72
N ASP A 108 -9.91 5.55 3.80
CA ASP A 108 -9.91 7.00 3.82
C ASP A 108 -11.00 7.51 4.76
N THR A 109 -10.67 8.57 5.50
CA THR A 109 -11.60 9.18 6.44
C THR A 109 -12.48 10.17 5.70
N ILE A 110 -13.78 10.15 5.99
CA ILE A 110 -14.72 11.12 5.42
C ILE A 110 -14.35 12.51 5.96
N PRO A 111 -14.07 13.50 5.09
CA PRO A 111 -13.67 14.83 5.53
C PRO A 111 -14.70 15.48 6.46
N VAL A 112 -14.22 16.25 7.44
CA VAL A 112 -15.09 17.07 8.30
C VAL A 112 -15.93 18.03 7.45
N ASN A 113 -17.14 18.36 7.93
CA ASN A 113 -18.12 19.20 7.23
C ASN A 113 -18.63 18.63 5.90
N THR A 114 -18.44 17.32 5.64
CA THR A 114 -19.03 16.62 4.49
C THR A 114 -19.92 15.47 4.97
N LEU A 115 -20.81 14.99 4.11
CA LEU A 115 -21.67 13.85 4.40
C LEU A 115 -21.51 12.84 3.29
N PHE A 116 -21.13 11.62 3.63
CA PHE A 116 -20.96 10.57 2.64
C PHE A 116 -22.24 10.39 1.79
N ASN A 117 -22.11 10.42 0.46
CA ASN A 117 -23.25 10.36 -0.44
C ASN A 117 -23.87 8.95 -0.42
N GLN A 118 -25.02 8.78 0.21
CA GLN A 118 -25.67 7.48 0.39
C GLN A 118 -26.25 6.91 -0.91
N SER A 119 -26.56 7.76 -1.89
CA SER A 119 -27.20 7.36 -3.16
C SER A 119 -26.20 7.02 -4.26
N GLN A 120 -24.91 6.99 -3.97
CA GLN A 120 -23.87 6.73 -4.96
C GLN A 120 -23.77 5.23 -5.29
N THR A 121 -23.33 4.94 -6.52
CA THR A 121 -22.78 3.63 -6.85
C THR A 121 -21.27 3.71 -6.70
N LEU A 122 -20.69 2.88 -5.82
CA LEU A 122 -19.24 2.82 -5.69
C LEU A 122 -18.60 2.32 -6.98
N ASN A 123 -17.57 3.02 -7.42
CA ASN A 123 -16.75 2.62 -8.55
C ASN A 123 -15.37 2.20 -8.03
N PHE A 124 -15.06 0.93 -8.16
CA PHE A 124 -13.81 0.37 -7.71
C PHE A 124 -13.27 -0.67 -8.69
N SER A 125 -11.97 -0.89 -8.61
CA SER A 125 -11.25 -1.93 -9.30
C SER A 125 -10.18 -2.46 -8.34
N PRO A 126 -9.88 -3.75 -8.35
CA PRO A 126 -10.45 -4.82 -9.19
C PRO A 126 -11.83 -5.32 -8.72
N ILE A 127 -12.53 -6.10 -9.56
CA ILE A 127 -13.91 -6.56 -9.29
C ILE A 127 -14.04 -7.50 -8.09
N TYR A 128 -12.96 -8.22 -7.74
CA TYR A 128 -12.90 -9.10 -6.58
C TYR A 128 -12.57 -8.36 -5.28
N ALA A 129 -12.31 -7.05 -5.35
CA ALA A 129 -12.13 -6.23 -4.16
C ALA A 129 -13.47 -6.04 -3.44
N ILE A 130 -13.40 -5.86 -2.13
CA ILE A 130 -14.59 -5.81 -1.26
C ILE A 130 -14.72 -4.38 -0.72
N PRO A 131 -15.66 -3.58 -1.23
CA PRO A 131 -15.92 -2.25 -0.71
C PRO A 131 -16.57 -2.34 0.67
N ILE A 132 -16.09 -1.53 1.59
CA ILE A 132 -16.53 -1.51 2.98
C ILE A 132 -16.65 -0.06 3.48
N VAL A 133 -17.47 0.15 4.50
CA VAL A 133 -17.65 1.44 5.19
C VAL A 133 -17.52 1.24 6.70
N MET A 134 -16.97 2.23 7.39
CA MET A 134 -16.98 2.29 8.85
C MET A 134 -18.07 3.24 9.29
N LEU A 135 -18.95 2.77 10.17
CA LEU A 135 -20.08 3.55 10.66
C LEU A 135 -19.71 4.24 11.97
N ALA A 136 -20.34 5.37 12.26
CA ALA A 136 -20.10 6.14 13.47
C ALA A 136 -20.47 5.35 14.75
N ASN A 137 -21.36 4.36 14.65
CA ASN A 137 -21.81 3.53 15.78
C ASN A 137 -20.89 2.34 16.09
N ASN A 138 -19.91 2.02 15.23
CA ASN A 138 -19.04 0.85 15.35
C ASN A 138 -17.57 1.14 15.05
N VAL A 139 -17.14 2.40 15.24
CA VAL A 139 -15.79 2.88 14.93
C VAL A 139 -14.72 1.97 15.53
N ASP A 140 -13.81 1.52 14.66
CA ASP A 140 -12.67 0.66 14.98
C ASP A 140 -13.02 -0.70 15.65
N VAL A 141 -14.30 -1.12 15.63
CA VAL A 141 -14.72 -2.45 16.11
C VAL A 141 -14.83 -3.46 14.97
N PHE A 142 -15.56 -3.10 13.91
CA PHE A 142 -15.69 -3.85 12.67
C PHE A 142 -16.09 -2.92 11.53
N TRP A 143 -15.78 -3.34 10.31
CA TRP A 143 -16.25 -2.68 9.09
C TRP A 143 -17.62 -3.21 8.70
N THR A 144 -18.41 -2.43 7.96
CA THR A 144 -19.67 -2.88 7.36
C THR A 144 -19.46 -3.06 5.86
N GLY A 145 -19.86 -4.21 5.30
CA GLY A 145 -19.84 -4.43 3.86
C GLY A 145 -20.73 -3.41 3.15
N TRP A 146 -20.30 -2.88 2.00
CA TRP A 146 -21.09 -1.90 1.24
C TRP A 146 -22.51 -2.38 0.95
N ASP A 147 -22.65 -3.67 0.63
CA ASP A 147 -23.94 -4.31 0.36
C ASP A 147 -24.79 -4.52 1.61
N ALA A 148 -24.17 -4.58 2.79
CA ALA A 148 -24.80 -4.79 4.09
C ALA A 148 -25.16 -3.49 4.82
N TRP A 149 -24.67 -2.35 4.34
CA TRP A 149 -25.02 -1.04 4.90
C TRP A 149 -26.48 -0.69 4.58
N ASP A 150 -27.17 -0.12 5.57
CA ASP A 150 -28.58 0.25 5.49
C ASP A 150 -28.83 1.54 4.68
N GLY A 151 -27.76 2.27 4.35
CA GLY A 151 -27.83 3.56 3.67
C GLY A 151 -28.30 4.71 4.56
N VAL A 152 -28.42 4.51 5.88
CA VAL A 152 -28.92 5.52 6.83
C VAL A 152 -27.85 5.85 7.87
N ASP A 153 -27.18 4.82 8.41
CA ASP A 153 -26.13 5.00 9.42
C ASP A 153 -25.00 5.89 8.87
N THR A 154 -24.48 6.79 9.72
CA THR A 154 -23.44 7.75 9.31
C THR A 154 -22.12 7.04 9.04
N VAL A 155 -21.59 7.20 7.83
CA VAL A 155 -20.27 6.70 7.42
C VAL A 155 -19.18 7.69 7.82
N VAL A 156 -18.15 7.19 8.51
CA VAL A 156 -16.99 7.99 8.95
C VAL A 156 -15.68 7.62 8.25
N LYS A 157 -15.59 6.41 7.68
CA LYS A 157 -14.51 5.99 6.79
C LYS A 157 -15.06 5.15 5.66
N ILE A 158 -14.42 5.19 4.51
CA ILE A 158 -14.63 4.24 3.43
C ILE A 158 -13.36 3.42 3.22
N GLY A 159 -13.51 2.17 2.80
CA GLY A 159 -12.37 1.35 2.45
C GLY A 159 -12.65 0.34 1.34
N LEU A 160 -11.55 -0.25 0.88
CA LEU A 160 -11.53 -1.32 -0.10
C LEU A 160 -10.57 -2.40 0.40
N ILE A 161 -11.07 -3.61 0.61
CA ILE A 161 -10.24 -4.78 0.87
C ILE A 161 -9.85 -5.37 -0.47
N ILE A 162 -8.55 -5.59 -0.68
CA ILE A 162 -8.05 -6.31 -1.84
C ILE A 162 -7.37 -7.59 -1.31
N PRO A 163 -7.90 -8.79 -1.64
CA PRO A 163 -7.29 -10.05 -1.23
C PRO A 163 -5.87 -10.19 -1.76
N LEU A 164 -4.97 -10.76 -0.95
CA LEU A 164 -3.53 -10.78 -1.24
C LEU A 164 -3.17 -11.63 -2.45
N GLU A 165 -3.92 -12.71 -2.68
CA GLU A 165 -3.75 -13.60 -3.82
C GLU A 165 -3.95 -12.90 -5.18
N ASN A 166 -4.41 -11.65 -5.15
CA ASN A 166 -4.66 -10.84 -6.33
C ASN A 166 -3.81 -9.55 -6.40
N ILE A 167 -2.77 -9.41 -5.55
CA ILE A 167 -1.88 -8.22 -5.53
C ILE A 167 -0.48 -8.61 -5.98
N ASP A 168 -0.36 -8.97 -7.26
CA ASP A 168 0.94 -9.20 -7.87
C ASP A 168 1.70 -7.90 -8.08
N GLN A 169 2.99 -8.03 -8.38
CA GLN A 169 3.79 -6.89 -8.85
C GLN A 169 3.15 -6.25 -10.09
N GLY A 170 3.05 -4.93 -10.10
CA GLY A 170 2.45 -4.17 -11.19
C GLY A 170 0.92 -4.16 -11.19
N SER A 171 0.28 -4.88 -10.26
CA SER A 171 -1.17 -4.77 -10.06
C SER A 171 -1.56 -3.34 -9.68
N SER A 172 -2.76 -2.96 -10.06
CA SER A 172 -3.33 -1.65 -9.74
C SER A 172 -4.81 -1.78 -9.43
N GLY A 173 -5.31 -0.82 -8.66
CA GLY A 173 -6.69 -0.73 -8.26
C GLY A 173 -7.10 0.71 -8.02
N HIS A 174 -8.40 0.91 -7.86
CA HIS A 174 -8.92 2.21 -7.46
C HIS A 174 -10.19 2.08 -6.64
N LEU A 175 -10.48 3.12 -5.87
CA LEU A 175 -11.74 3.34 -5.17
C LEU A 175 -12.17 4.78 -5.44
N SER A 176 -13.36 4.98 -5.97
CA SER A 176 -13.97 6.30 -6.15
C SER A 176 -15.25 6.40 -5.32
N PHE A 177 -15.40 7.52 -4.62
CA PHE A 177 -16.56 7.79 -3.77
C PHE A 177 -16.86 9.28 -3.70
N SER A 178 -18.09 9.63 -3.33
CA SER A 178 -18.53 11.01 -3.20
C SER A 178 -19.03 11.33 -1.79
N VAL A 179 -18.88 12.60 -1.40
CA VAL A 179 -19.39 13.22 -0.17
C VAL A 179 -20.09 14.53 -0.49
#